data_AF-A0A2W7HXS3-F1
#
_entry.id   AF-A0A2W7HXS3-F1
#
_cell.length_a   1.000
_cell.length_b   1.000
_cell.length_c   1.000
_cell.angle_alpha   90.00
_cell.angle_beta   90.00
_cell.angle_gamma   90.00
#
_symmetry.space_group_name_H-M   'P 1'
#
loop_
_entity.id
_entity.type
_entity.pdbx_description
1 polymer ?
#
loop_
_entity_poly.entity_id
_entity_poly.type
_entity_poly.pdbx_seq_one_letter_code
_entity_poly.pdbx_strand_id
1 'polypeptide(L)'
;MPASPASPVSARPAATVVLLRDRPQGMEVFMVVRHHEIDFASGALVFPGGRVDPGDAEIAASLGGGADATPIHVAAVRETFEECGVLLARRRGEQALVSAEVLQRLDAPRAALCRREATFVEVLSAEDLVPATDLLVHFAHWVTPRTQPKRFDTHFFLAVAPKDHLALHDGGEAVDSVWIRPDDALGEAAAGRRKLIFPTRMNLLKLARETTAAASIGAARSAPIVTVEPEFVRAVEGGRELRIPLAAGYGGEVFLARDLPA
;
A
#
# COMPACT_ATOMS: atom_id res chain seq x y z
N MET A 1 32.99 28.39 -9.28
CA MET A 1 32.01 28.23 -8.18
C MET A 1 31.46 26.83 -8.28
N PRO A 2 31.60 25.95 -7.27
CA PRO A 2 30.87 24.69 -7.31
C PRO A 2 29.37 25.01 -7.30
N ALA A 3 28.60 24.36 -8.16
CA ALA A 3 27.15 24.53 -8.21
C ALA A 3 26.58 24.24 -6.81
N SER A 4 25.72 25.13 -6.29
CA SER A 4 24.93 24.82 -5.10
C SER A 4 24.22 23.48 -5.33
N PRO A 5 24.22 22.56 -4.34
CA PRO A 5 23.50 21.30 -4.50
C PRO A 5 22.04 21.63 -4.79
N ALA A 6 21.52 21.08 -5.91
CA ALA A 6 20.13 21.28 -6.29
C ALA A 6 19.22 20.82 -5.13
N SER A 7 18.21 21.63 -4.81
CA SER A 7 17.22 21.25 -3.80
C SER A 7 16.59 19.90 -4.16
N PRO A 8 16.43 18.98 -3.19
CA PRO A 8 15.90 17.66 -3.47
C PRO A 8 14.47 17.75 -4.02
N VAL A 9 14.14 16.87 -4.97
CA VAL A 9 12.80 16.78 -5.58
C VAL A 9 11.76 16.53 -4.48
N SER A 10 10.61 17.20 -4.55
CA SER A 10 9.54 16.98 -3.57
C SER A 10 8.99 15.55 -3.65
N ALA A 11 8.70 14.95 -2.50
CA ALA A 11 8.07 13.64 -2.44
C ALA A 11 6.56 13.76 -2.72
N ARG A 12 6.04 12.92 -3.60
CA ARG A 12 4.60 12.91 -3.94
C ARG A 12 3.84 12.07 -2.91
N PRO A 13 2.73 12.57 -2.34
CA PRO A 13 1.93 11.79 -1.40
C PRO A 13 1.36 10.54 -2.08
N ALA A 14 1.43 9.43 -1.36
CA ALA A 14 0.98 8.12 -1.81
C ALA A 14 0.38 7.34 -0.65
N ALA A 15 -0.48 6.38 -0.99
CA ALA A 15 -1.13 5.50 -0.03
C ALA A 15 -1.04 4.05 -0.50
N THR A 16 -0.86 3.15 0.45
CA THR A 16 -0.74 1.70 0.20
C THR A 16 -1.57 0.95 1.21
N VAL A 17 -2.30 -0.07 0.78
CA VAL A 17 -3.11 -0.91 1.68
C VAL A 17 -2.54 -2.32 1.71
N VAL A 18 -2.17 -2.75 2.92
CA VAL A 18 -1.87 -4.14 3.23
C VAL A 18 -3.20 -4.80 3.60
N LEU A 19 -3.84 -5.43 2.62
CA LEU A 19 -5.06 -6.19 2.83
C LEU A 19 -4.75 -7.51 3.53
N LEU A 20 -5.44 -7.77 4.64
CA LEU A 20 -5.26 -8.93 5.50
C LEU A 20 -6.46 -9.88 5.38
N ARG A 21 -6.19 -11.19 5.47
CA ARG A 21 -7.21 -12.19 5.76
C ARG A 21 -6.64 -13.29 6.63
N ASP A 22 -7.46 -13.88 7.48
CA ASP A 22 -7.09 -15.05 8.27
C ASP A 22 -7.50 -16.34 7.56
N ARG A 23 -6.58 -17.31 7.50
CA ARG A 23 -6.80 -18.70 7.06
C ARG A 23 -6.39 -19.67 8.17
N PRO A 24 -6.80 -20.95 8.11
CA PRO A 24 -6.39 -21.95 9.11
C PRO A 24 -4.86 -22.08 9.27
N GLN A 25 -4.10 -21.79 8.19
CA GLN A 25 -2.64 -21.85 8.17
C GLN A 25 -1.96 -20.55 8.65
N GLY A 26 -2.74 -19.50 8.99
CA GLY A 26 -2.26 -18.21 9.46
C GLY A 26 -2.82 -17.03 8.66
N MET A 27 -2.42 -15.81 9.07
CA MET A 27 -2.73 -14.58 8.35
C MET A 27 -2.00 -14.53 7.00
N GLU A 28 -2.73 -14.16 5.97
CA GLU A 28 -2.23 -13.86 4.63
C GLU A 28 -2.39 -12.38 4.30
N VAL A 29 -1.48 -11.88 3.46
CA VAL A 29 -1.54 -10.55 2.86
C VAL A 29 -1.82 -10.66 1.36
N PHE A 30 -2.61 -9.73 0.82
CA PHE A 30 -2.77 -9.63 -0.64
C PHE A 30 -1.62 -8.82 -1.23
N MET A 31 -1.01 -9.35 -2.28
CA MET A 31 0.07 -8.69 -3.00
C MET A 31 -0.10 -8.88 -4.50
N VAL A 32 0.40 -7.92 -5.28
CA VAL A 32 0.38 -7.91 -6.74
C VAL A 32 1.80 -7.89 -7.30
N VAL A 33 1.98 -8.43 -8.50
CA VAL A 33 3.24 -8.36 -9.25
C VAL A 33 3.13 -7.25 -10.27
N ARG A 34 3.99 -6.22 -10.17
CA ARG A 34 3.98 -5.12 -11.14
C ARG A 34 4.38 -5.59 -12.53
N HIS A 35 3.67 -5.10 -13.54
CA HIS A 35 4.00 -5.32 -14.96
C HIS A 35 5.44 -4.88 -15.26
N HIS A 36 6.10 -5.60 -16.18
CA HIS A 36 7.55 -5.49 -16.35
C HIS A 36 8.03 -4.17 -17.00
N GLU A 37 7.14 -3.37 -17.59
CA GLU A 37 7.51 -2.35 -18.58
C GLU A 37 7.76 -0.95 -18.01
N ILE A 38 7.47 -0.67 -16.73
CA ILE A 38 7.50 0.71 -16.22
C ILE A 38 8.11 0.76 -14.80
N ASP A 39 9.34 1.29 -14.71
CA ASP A 39 10.07 1.69 -13.49
C ASP A 39 10.71 0.61 -12.59
N PHE A 40 11.55 1.12 -11.67
CA PHE A 40 12.45 0.53 -10.66
C PHE A 40 12.00 -0.77 -9.94
N ALA A 41 10.71 -1.10 -9.97
CA ALA A 41 10.09 -2.24 -9.29
C ALA A 41 9.48 -3.29 -10.23
N SER A 42 9.82 -3.28 -11.52
CA SER A 42 9.44 -4.31 -12.51
C SER A 42 9.61 -5.74 -11.96
N GLY A 43 8.54 -6.54 -12.02
CA GLY A 43 8.47 -7.92 -11.53
C GLY A 43 8.54 -8.07 -10.01
N ALA A 44 8.53 -6.98 -9.24
CA ALA A 44 8.51 -7.04 -7.79
C ALA A 44 7.09 -7.30 -7.27
N LEU A 45 7.03 -8.07 -6.19
CA LEU A 45 5.83 -8.26 -5.41
C LEU A 45 5.63 -7.02 -4.52
N VAL A 46 4.48 -6.38 -4.62
CA VAL A 46 4.12 -5.15 -3.92
C VAL A 46 2.70 -5.23 -3.36
N PHE A 47 2.36 -4.34 -2.44
CA PHE A 47 0.97 -4.17 -1.99
C PHE A 47 0.23 -3.20 -2.94
N PRO A 48 -1.10 -3.29 -3.06
CA PRO A 48 -1.90 -2.30 -3.79
C PRO A 48 -1.69 -0.89 -3.25
N GLY A 49 -1.49 0.07 -4.14
CA GLY A 49 -1.31 1.45 -3.74
C GLY A 49 -0.68 2.34 -4.79
N GLY A 50 -1.07 3.61 -4.75
CA GLY A 50 -0.62 4.62 -5.69
C GLY A 50 -0.63 6.01 -5.09
N ARG A 51 -0.68 7.00 -5.97
CA ARG A 51 -0.56 8.41 -5.58
C ARG A 51 -1.90 8.94 -5.10
N VAL A 52 -1.85 9.94 -4.24
CA VAL A 52 -3.04 10.76 -3.99
C VAL A 52 -3.35 11.56 -5.26
N ASP A 53 -4.57 11.41 -5.74
CA ASP A 53 -5.09 12.13 -6.89
C ASP A 53 -5.94 13.34 -6.43
N PRO A 54 -6.07 14.40 -7.25
CA PRO A 54 -6.81 15.61 -6.84
C PRO A 54 -8.26 15.36 -6.39
N GLY A 55 -8.94 14.38 -7.00
CA GLY A 55 -10.32 14.00 -6.63
C GLY A 55 -10.45 13.38 -5.24
N ASP A 56 -9.37 12.85 -4.67
CA ASP A 56 -9.39 12.25 -3.33
C ASP A 56 -9.70 13.31 -2.26
N ALA A 57 -9.31 14.57 -2.49
CA ALA A 57 -9.55 15.67 -1.56
C ALA A 57 -11.01 16.11 -1.51
N GLU A 58 -11.73 16.05 -2.63
CA GLU A 58 -13.16 16.37 -2.68
C GLU A 58 -13.96 15.35 -1.88
N ILE A 59 -13.67 14.06 -2.09
CA ILE A 59 -14.31 12.98 -1.35
C ILE A 59 -14.01 13.10 0.14
N ALA A 60 -12.74 13.33 0.52
CA ALA A 60 -12.35 13.51 1.91
C ALA A 60 -13.11 14.65 2.60
N ALA A 61 -13.30 15.78 1.92
CA ALA A 61 -14.09 16.90 2.44
C ALA A 61 -15.56 16.51 2.66
N SER A 62 -16.15 15.70 1.76
CA SER A 62 -17.54 15.23 1.87
C SER A 62 -17.79 14.28 3.06
N LEU A 63 -16.74 13.62 3.56
CA LEU A 63 -16.81 12.73 4.73
C LEU A 63 -16.87 13.50 6.06
N GLY A 64 -16.84 14.82 6.03
CA GLY A 64 -16.95 15.70 7.21
C GLY A 64 -15.62 16.13 7.82
N GLY A 65 -14.49 15.67 7.27
CA GLY A 65 -13.15 15.99 7.74
C GLY A 65 -12.83 15.34 9.11
N GLY A 66 -11.69 14.67 9.20
CA GLY A 66 -11.28 13.96 10.41
C GLY A 66 -9.91 13.31 10.24
N ALA A 67 -9.34 12.79 11.32
CA ALA A 67 -8.04 12.13 11.29
C ALA A 67 -7.98 10.99 10.25
N ASP A 68 -9.10 10.26 10.10
CA ASP A 68 -9.24 9.12 9.20
C ASP A 68 -10.00 9.47 7.90
N ALA A 69 -10.24 10.76 7.62
CA ALA A 69 -10.98 11.23 6.44
C ALA A 69 -10.16 12.28 5.68
N THR A 70 -8.93 11.89 5.34
CA THR A 70 -7.98 12.72 4.58
C THR A 70 -7.86 12.23 3.12
N PRO A 71 -7.32 13.05 2.19
CA PRO A 71 -7.10 12.61 0.82
C PRO A 71 -6.25 11.34 0.73
N ILE A 72 -5.32 11.13 1.67
CA ILE A 72 -4.49 9.92 1.74
C ILE A 72 -5.33 8.67 2.05
N HIS A 73 -6.33 8.79 2.93
CA HIS A 73 -7.22 7.66 3.25
C HIS A 73 -8.15 7.33 2.09
N VAL A 74 -8.65 8.35 1.38
CA VAL A 74 -9.47 8.13 0.18
C VAL A 74 -8.63 7.49 -0.92
N ALA A 75 -7.40 7.97 -1.15
CA ALA A 75 -6.47 7.38 -2.09
C ALA A 75 -6.22 5.90 -1.77
N ALA A 76 -6.04 5.54 -0.50
CA ALA A 76 -5.88 4.15 -0.08
C ALA A 76 -7.07 3.27 -0.53
N VAL A 77 -8.32 3.73 -0.31
CA VAL A 77 -9.52 2.99 -0.74
C VAL A 77 -9.61 2.92 -2.27
N ARG A 78 -9.39 4.05 -2.95
CA ARG A 78 -9.45 4.16 -4.41
C ARG A 78 -8.45 3.23 -5.10
N GLU A 79 -7.18 3.31 -4.73
CA GLU A 79 -6.10 2.50 -5.31
C GLU A 79 -6.33 1.01 -5.03
N THR A 80 -6.84 0.66 -3.85
CA THR A 80 -7.23 -0.73 -3.56
C THR A 80 -8.32 -1.21 -4.51
N PHE A 81 -9.31 -0.37 -4.80
CA PHE A 81 -10.37 -0.72 -5.74
C PHE A 81 -9.86 -0.81 -7.18
N GLU A 82 -9.08 0.17 -7.65
CA GLU A 82 -8.48 0.18 -8.98
C GLU A 82 -7.62 -1.07 -9.20
N GLU A 83 -6.63 -1.29 -8.34
CA GLU A 83 -5.61 -2.33 -8.55
C GLU A 83 -6.11 -3.74 -8.25
N CYS A 84 -7.03 -3.93 -7.29
CA CYS A 84 -7.41 -5.27 -6.86
C CYS A 84 -8.90 -5.58 -6.75
N GLY A 85 -9.78 -4.61 -7.04
CA GLY A 85 -11.23 -4.80 -7.06
C GLY A 85 -11.87 -4.95 -5.68
N VAL A 86 -11.08 -4.78 -4.61
CA VAL A 86 -11.59 -4.73 -3.25
C VAL A 86 -12.01 -3.30 -2.96
N LEU A 87 -13.30 -3.09 -2.67
CA LEU A 87 -13.83 -1.76 -2.34
C LEU A 87 -14.18 -1.69 -0.85
N LEU A 88 -13.39 -0.94 -0.09
CA LEU A 88 -13.73 -0.57 1.28
C LEU A 88 -14.69 0.61 1.26
N ALA A 89 -15.96 0.36 0.92
CA ALA A 89 -17.03 1.34 0.94
C ALA A 89 -18.33 0.76 1.47
N ARG A 90 -19.22 1.64 1.93
CA ARG A 90 -20.58 1.32 2.42
C ARG A 90 -21.58 2.15 1.65
N ARG A 91 -22.83 1.70 1.59
CA ARG A 91 -23.93 2.60 1.20
C ARG A 91 -24.11 3.68 2.26
N ARG A 92 -24.49 4.88 1.83
CA ARG A 92 -24.67 6.01 2.75
C ARG A 92 -25.70 5.69 3.83
N GLY A 93 -25.29 5.86 5.09
CA GLY A 93 -26.12 5.54 6.26
C GLY A 93 -26.08 4.07 6.70
N GLU A 94 -25.41 3.19 5.95
CA GLU A 94 -25.21 1.79 6.32
C GLU A 94 -23.86 1.57 7.03
N GLN A 95 -23.81 0.51 7.84
CA GLN A 95 -22.59 0.09 8.55
C GLN A 95 -21.86 -1.05 7.85
N ALA A 96 -22.59 -1.85 7.06
CA ALA A 96 -22.01 -2.96 6.32
C ALA A 96 -21.26 -2.47 5.08
N LEU A 97 -20.15 -3.13 4.77
CA LEU A 97 -19.46 -2.93 3.49
C LEU A 97 -20.32 -3.48 2.34
N VAL A 98 -20.11 -2.93 1.15
CA VAL A 98 -20.75 -3.40 -0.07
C VAL A 98 -20.46 -4.87 -0.34
N SER A 99 -21.48 -5.61 -0.78
CA SER A 99 -21.35 -7.03 -1.11
C SER A 99 -20.66 -7.24 -2.46
N ALA A 100 -20.26 -8.48 -2.72
CA ALA A 100 -19.77 -8.92 -4.03
C ALA A 100 -20.74 -8.64 -5.18
N GLU A 101 -22.05 -8.64 -4.92
CA GLU A 101 -23.08 -8.34 -5.93
C GLU A 101 -23.04 -6.86 -6.35
N VAL A 102 -22.82 -5.95 -5.39
CA VAL A 102 -22.62 -4.53 -5.68
C VAL A 102 -21.31 -4.34 -6.47
N LEU A 103 -20.24 -5.04 -6.08
CA LEU A 103 -18.97 -4.99 -6.80
C LEU A 103 -19.10 -5.40 -8.27
N GLN A 104 -19.85 -6.46 -8.58
CA GLN A 104 -20.09 -6.89 -9.96
C GLN A 104 -20.74 -5.78 -10.81
N ARG A 105 -21.65 -4.99 -10.24
CA ARG A 105 -22.25 -3.84 -10.93
C ARG A 105 -21.26 -2.69 -11.15
N LEU A 106 -20.21 -2.65 -10.33
CA LEU A 106 -19.13 -1.66 -10.41
C LEU A 106 -17.95 -2.11 -11.29
N ASP A 107 -17.99 -3.30 -11.90
CA ASP A 107 -16.89 -3.78 -12.77
C ASP A 107 -16.65 -2.85 -13.97
N ALA A 108 -17.70 -2.42 -14.68
CA ALA A 108 -17.57 -1.48 -15.78
C ALA A 108 -17.13 -0.08 -15.32
N PRO A 109 -17.73 0.52 -14.26
CA PRO A 109 -17.22 1.74 -13.63
C PRO A 109 -15.75 1.66 -13.19
N ARG A 110 -15.31 0.53 -12.59
CA ARG A 110 -13.91 0.28 -12.21
C ARG A 110 -13.00 0.33 -13.43
N ALA A 111 -13.38 -0.37 -14.49
CA ALA A 111 -12.58 -0.41 -15.71
C ALA A 111 -12.44 0.98 -16.35
N ALA A 112 -13.51 1.79 -16.34
CA ALA A 112 -13.47 3.17 -16.79
C ALA A 112 -12.58 4.05 -15.89
N LEU A 113 -12.64 3.86 -14.57
CA LEU A 113 -11.77 4.53 -13.60
C LEU A 113 -10.28 4.22 -13.88
N CYS A 114 -9.92 2.95 -14.05
CA CYS A 114 -8.54 2.53 -14.35
C CYS A 114 -8.03 3.11 -15.68
N ARG A 115 -8.91 3.29 -16.68
CA ARG A 115 -8.59 3.96 -17.95
C ARG A 115 -8.62 5.49 -17.87
N ARG A 116 -8.93 6.07 -16.71
CA ARG A 116 -9.12 7.52 -16.49
C ARG A 116 -10.25 8.12 -17.33
N GLU A 117 -11.24 7.32 -17.67
CA GLU A 117 -12.46 7.70 -18.39
C GLU A 117 -13.60 8.07 -17.43
N ALA A 118 -13.46 7.73 -16.14
CA ALA A 118 -14.36 8.09 -15.06
C ALA A 118 -13.55 8.51 -13.82
N THR A 119 -14.20 9.23 -12.92
CA THR A 119 -13.66 9.64 -11.62
C THR A 119 -14.14 8.70 -10.52
N PHE A 120 -13.39 8.63 -9.41
CA PHE A 120 -13.82 7.82 -8.28
C PHE A 120 -15.11 8.35 -7.63
N VAL A 121 -15.36 9.67 -7.71
CA VAL A 121 -16.63 10.29 -7.31
C VAL A 121 -17.81 9.72 -8.09
N GLU A 122 -17.68 9.58 -9.41
CA GLU A 122 -18.72 9.00 -10.28
C GLU A 122 -18.97 7.52 -9.95
N VAL A 123 -17.90 6.76 -9.70
CA VAL A 123 -18.02 5.35 -9.26
C VAL A 123 -18.79 5.25 -7.95
N LEU A 124 -18.44 6.06 -6.94
CA LEU A 124 -19.11 6.03 -5.64
C LEU A 124 -20.58 6.47 -5.76
N SER A 125 -20.85 7.48 -6.59
CA SER A 125 -22.20 8.04 -6.77
C SER A 125 -23.16 7.06 -7.46
N ALA A 126 -22.66 6.14 -8.30
CA ALA A 126 -23.48 5.16 -9.02
C ALA A 126 -24.29 4.23 -8.08
N GLU A 127 -23.80 3.98 -6.87
CA GLU A 127 -24.44 3.10 -5.87
C GLU A 127 -24.67 3.80 -4.51
N ASP A 128 -24.63 5.14 -4.47
CA ASP A 128 -24.68 5.99 -3.26
C ASP A 128 -23.71 5.52 -2.15
N LEU A 129 -22.44 5.38 -2.53
CA LEU A 129 -21.39 4.85 -1.66
C LEU A 129 -20.60 5.95 -0.97
N VAL A 130 -20.11 5.61 0.22
CA VAL A 130 -19.11 6.37 0.98
C VAL A 130 -17.91 5.47 1.28
N PRO A 131 -16.66 5.93 1.06
CA PRO A 131 -15.47 5.18 1.46
C PRO A 131 -15.46 4.91 2.97
N ALA A 132 -15.15 3.67 3.35
CA ALA A 132 -15.03 3.21 4.73
C ALA A 132 -13.61 3.48 5.27
N THR A 133 -13.18 4.74 5.23
CA THR A 133 -11.81 5.12 5.60
C THR A 133 -11.49 4.89 7.08
N ASP A 134 -12.52 4.82 7.93
CA ASP A 134 -12.44 4.43 9.34
C ASP A 134 -11.94 2.99 9.58
N LEU A 135 -11.96 2.15 8.55
CA LEU A 135 -11.43 0.78 8.61
C LEU A 135 -9.92 0.71 8.37
N LEU A 136 -9.33 1.79 7.87
CA LEU A 136 -7.90 1.87 7.59
C LEU A 136 -7.13 2.15 8.88
N VAL A 137 -6.13 1.33 9.18
CA VAL A 137 -5.28 1.50 10.36
C VAL A 137 -3.87 1.85 9.91
N HIS A 138 -3.41 3.05 10.24
CA HIS A 138 -2.07 3.50 9.86
C HIS A 138 -1.00 2.56 10.45
N PHE A 139 -0.11 2.06 9.59
CA PHE A 139 0.81 0.97 9.90
C PHE A 139 2.28 1.38 9.83
N ALA A 140 2.62 2.15 8.79
CA ALA A 140 3.95 2.63 8.53
C ALA A 140 3.90 3.87 7.63
N HIS A 141 4.94 4.70 7.72
CA HIS A 141 5.08 5.90 6.92
C HIS A 141 6.49 5.95 6.35
N TRP A 142 6.61 5.92 5.02
CA TRP A 142 7.90 5.82 4.33
C TRP A 142 8.06 6.95 3.32
N VAL A 143 9.16 7.68 3.42
CA VAL A 143 9.55 8.71 2.46
C VAL A 143 10.76 8.21 1.68
N THR A 144 10.67 8.28 0.35
CA THR A 144 11.78 7.90 -0.51
C THR A 144 13.00 8.81 -0.26
N PRO A 145 14.23 8.28 -0.18
CA PRO A 145 15.41 9.07 0.17
C PRO A 145 15.61 10.30 -0.73
N ARG A 146 16.13 11.40 -0.17
CA ARG A 146 16.39 12.67 -0.88
C ARG A 146 17.29 12.55 -2.11
N THR A 147 18.11 11.51 -2.17
CA THR A 147 19.03 11.24 -3.27
C THR A 147 18.33 10.64 -4.50
N GLN A 148 17.07 10.21 -4.38
CA GLN A 148 16.33 9.60 -5.47
C GLN A 148 15.65 10.67 -6.35
N PRO A 149 15.67 10.52 -7.69
CA PRO A 149 15.05 11.48 -8.61
C PRO A 149 13.52 11.42 -8.58
N LYS A 150 12.96 10.25 -8.25
CA LYS A 150 11.52 10.02 -8.09
C LYS A 150 11.26 9.69 -6.63
N ARG A 151 10.47 10.51 -5.94
CA ARG A 151 10.22 10.38 -4.50
C ARG A 151 8.72 10.28 -4.20
N PHE A 152 8.41 9.39 -3.28
CA PHE A 152 7.08 9.20 -2.74
C PHE A 152 7.09 9.35 -1.22
N ASP A 153 6.03 9.93 -0.71
CA ASP A 153 5.70 10.06 0.71
C ASP A 153 4.51 9.13 0.97
N THR A 154 4.82 7.88 1.32
CA THR A 154 3.88 6.76 1.27
C THR A 154 3.39 6.37 2.65
N HIS A 155 2.08 6.45 2.84
CA HIS A 155 1.39 5.97 4.03
C HIS A 155 0.86 4.55 3.80
N PHE A 156 1.24 3.62 4.66
CA PHE A 156 0.77 2.24 4.62
C PHE A 156 -0.35 2.06 5.64
N PHE A 157 -1.45 1.44 5.22
CA PHE A 157 -2.59 1.11 6.06
C PHE A 157 -2.82 -0.40 6.10
N LEU A 158 -3.23 -0.92 7.25
CA LEU A 158 -3.82 -2.27 7.35
C LEU A 158 -5.32 -2.17 7.18
N ALA A 159 -5.90 -3.15 6.49
CA ALA A 159 -7.34 -3.36 6.44
C ALA A 159 -7.65 -4.86 6.29
N VAL A 160 -8.79 -5.30 6.83
CA VAL A 160 -9.26 -6.68 6.59
C VAL A 160 -10.05 -6.71 5.30
N ALA A 161 -9.71 -7.61 4.39
CA ALA A 161 -10.46 -7.78 3.16
C ALA A 161 -11.88 -8.34 3.45
N PRO A 162 -12.93 -7.80 2.82
CA PRO A 162 -14.27 -8.37 2.92
C PRO A 162 -14.29 -9.81 2.41
N LYS A 163 -14.97 -10.70 3.13
CA LYS A 163 -14.90 -12.16 2.90
C LYS A 163 -15.39 -12.60 1.53
N ASP A 164 -16.32 -11.85 0.96
CA ASP A 164 -16.96 -12.12 -0.33
C ASP A 164 -16.29 -11.38 -1.50
N HIS A 165 -15.26 -10.56 -1.24
CA HIS A 165 -14.47 -9.92 -2.30
C HIS A 165 -13.36 -10.87 -2.74
N LEU A 166 -13.29 -11.15 -4.04
CA LEU A 166 -12.34 -12.13 -4.58
C LEU A 166 -10.86 -11.66 -4.48
N ALA A 167 -10.64 -10.35 -4.62
CA ALA A 167 -9.35 -9.69 -4.78
C ALA A 167 -8.53 -10.24 -5.96
N LEU A 168 -8.46 -9.47 -7.05
CA LEU A 168 -7.74 -9.83 -8.27
C LEU A 168 -7.09 -8.60 -8.88
N HIS A 169 -5.84 -8.75 -9.33
CA HIS A 169 -5.13 -7.69 -10.06
C HIS A 169 -5.97 -7.12 -11.22
N ASP A 170 -5.70 -5.86 -11.58
CA ASP A 170 -6.38 -5.10 -12.63
C ASP A 170 -6.12 -5.62 -14.05
N GLY A 171 -5.04 -6.39 -14.26
CA GLY A 171 -4.63 -6.91 -15.56
C GLY A 171 -3.94 -5.88 -16.47
N GLY A 172 -3.73 -4.66 -15.96
CA GLY A 172 -3.03 -3.58 -16.64
C GLY A 172 -1.68 -3.29 -15.98
N GLU A 173 -1.72 -2.66 -14.80
CA GLU A 173 -0.50 -2.33 -14.04
C GLU A 173 0.10 -3.54 -13.32
N ALA A 174 -0.73 -4.53 -12.97
CA ALA A 174 -0.31 -5.78 -12.37
C ALA A 174 -0.68 -6.99 -13.25
N VAL A 175 0.22 -7.97 -13.32
CA VAL A 175 0.09 -9.19 -14.17
C VAL A 175 -0.26 -10.45 -13.40
N ASP A 176 -0.11 -10.40 -12.08
CA ASP A 176 -0.35 -11.52 -11.18
C ASP A 176 -0.70 -10.97 -9.79
N SER A 177 -1.42 -11.77 -9.02
CA SER A 177 -1.82 -11.44 -7.66
C SER A 177 -1.84 -12.69 -6.81
N VAL A 178 -1.43 -12.55 -5.55
CA VAL A 178 -1.33 -13.67 -4.63
C VAL A 178 -1.75 -13.26 -3.23
N TRP A 179 -2.49 -14.14 -2.57
CA TRP A 179 -2.62 -14.14 -1.13
C TRP A 179 -1.53 -15.03 -0.56
N ILE A 180 -0.65 -14.47 0.26
CA ILE A 180 0.55 -15.15 0.74
C ILE A 180 0.79 -14.81 2.22
N ARG A 181 1.29 -15.76 3.01
CA ARG A 181 1.71 -15.45 4.37
C ARG A 181 2.95 -14.55 4.33
N PRO A 182 3.10 -13.58 5.26
CA PRO A 182 4.29 -12.72 5.29
C PRO A 182 5.61 -13.50 5.30
N ASP A 183 5.70 -14.58 6.09
CA ASP A 183 6.88 -15.45 6.16
C ASP A 183 7.19 -16.14 4.83
N ASP A 184 6.17 -16.60 4.12
CA ASP A 184 6.33 -17.30 2.85
C ASP A 184 6.84 -16.34 1.77
N ALA A 185 6.31 -15.10 1.71
CA ALA A 185 6.79 -14.07 0.79
C ALA A 185 8.27 -13.72 1.05
N LEU A 186 8.66 -13.62 2.33
CA LEU A 186 10.05 -13.39 2.72
C LEU A 186 10.95 -14.58 2.35
N GLY A 187 10.48 -15.80 2.56
CA GLY A 187 11.19 -17.03 2.20
C GLY A 187 11.37 -17.19 0.69
N GLU A 188 10.34 -16.89 -0.11
CA GLU A 188 10.41 -16.87 -1.57
C GLU A 188 11.41 -15.83 -2.08
N ALA A 189 11.45 -14.65 -1.46
CA ALA A 189 12.41 -13.62 -1.81
C ALA A 189 13.85 -14.00 -1.44
N ALA A 190 14.06 -14.61 -0.26
CA ALA A 190 15.37 -15.11 0.15
C ALA A 190 15.87 -16.22 -0.79
N ALA A 191 14.96 -17.03 -1.35
CA ALA A 191 15.25 -18.05 -2.34
C ALA A 191 15.35 -17.53 -3.79
N GLY A 192 15.21 -16.21 -4.01
CA GLY A 192 15.28 -15.58 -5.34
C GLY A 192 14.09 -15.85 -6.25
N ARG A 193 12.98 -16.40 -5.75
CA ARG A 193 11.75 -16.69 -6.52
C ARG A 193 10.85 -15.48 -6.73
N ARG A 194 10.89 -14.52 -5.80
CA ARG A 194 10.17 -13.25 -5.88
C ARG A 194 11.14 -12.10 -5.62
N LYS A 195 10.93 -10.96 -6.26
CA LYS A 195 11.65 -9.72 -5.92
C LYS A 195 10.80 -8.92 -4.93
N LEU A 196 11.41 -8.50 -3.82
CA LEU A 196 10.80 -7.57 -2.87
C LEU A 196 11.66 -6.31 -2.81
N ILE A 197 11.03 -5.15 -2.99
CA ILE A 197 11.70 -3.86 -2.74
C ILE A 197 11.85 -3.63 -1.24
N PHE A 198 12.84 -2.82 -0.86
CA PHE A 198 13.22 -2.63 0.54
C PHE A 198 12.04 -2.27 1.47
N PRO A 199 11.18 -1.26 1.19
CA PRO A 199 10.04 -0.95 2.05
C PRO A 199 9.04 -2.11 2.18
N THR A 200 8.75 -2.82 1.09
CA THR A 200 7.85 -3.98 1.11
C THR A 200 8.40 -5.08 2.00
N ARG A 201 9.69 -5.42 1.84
CA ARG A 201 10.37 -6.42 2.68
C ARG A 201 10.32 -6.04 4.16
N MET A 202 10.59 -4.78 4.49
CA MET A 202 10.59 -4.31 5.88
C MET A 202 9.18 -4.36 6.50
N ASN A 203 8.15 -3.97 5.76
CA ASN A 203 6.76 -4.07 6.20
C ASN A 203 6.33 -5.53 6.39
N LEU A 204 6.71 -6.45 5.49
CA LEU A 204 6.47 -7.89 5.65
C LEU A 204 7.16 -8.45 6.91
N LEU A 205 8.42 -8.07 7.19
CA LEU A 205 9.12 -8.46 8.42
C LEU A 205 8.42 -7.95 9.69
N LYS A 206 7.83 -6.75 9.63
CA LYS A 206 7.07 -6.19 10.75
C LYS A 206 5.74 -6.94 10.95
N LEU A 207 5.03 -7.25 9.86
CA LEU A 207 3.79 -8.02 9.86
C LEU A 207 3.98 -9.47 10.33
N ALA A 208 5.09 -10.12 9.95
CA ALA A 208 5.41 -11.50 10.30
C ALA A 208 5.55 -11.76 11.81
N ARG A 209 5.55 -10.72 12.65
CA ARG A 209 5.58 -10.84 14.12
C ARG A 209 4.23 -11.24 14.70
N GLU A 210 3.16 -11.01 13.96
CA GLU A 210 1.79 -11.26 14.39
C GLU A 210 1.19 -12.41 13.57
N THR A 211 0.32 -13.21 14.19
CA THR A 211 -0.23 -14.42 13.56
C THR A 211 -1.62 -14.24 12.98
N THR A 212 -2.34 -13.19 13.39
CA THR A 212 -3.72 -12.91 12.95
C THR A 212 -3.89 -11.46 12.49
N ALA A 213 -4.89 -11.23 11.65
CA ALA A 213 -5.25 -9.88 11.21
C ALA A 213 -5.65 -8.99 12.39
N ALA A 214 -6.39 -9.54 13.36
CA ALA A 214 -6.80 -8.81 14.56
C ALA A 214 -5.59 -8.39 15.43
N ALA A 215 -4.62 -9.28 15.64
CA ALA A 215 -3.40 -8.97 16.38
C ALA A 215 -2.56 -7.90 15.65
N SER A 216 -2.40 -8.03 14.33
CA SER A 216 -1.71 -7.03 13.49
C SER A 216 -2.33 -5.65 13.57
N ILE A 217 -3.67 -5.58 13.49
CA ILE A 217 -4.42 -4.33 13.63
C ILE A 217 -4.27 -3.75 15.05
N GLY A 218 -4.37 -4.59 16.07
CA GLY A 218 -4.18 -4.17 17.46
C GLY A 218 -2.80 -3.56 17.70
N ALA A 219 -1.74 -4.26 17.24
CA ALA A 219 -0.37 -3.80 17.32
C ALA A 219 -0.15 -2.48 16.57
N ALA A 220 -0.72 -2.34 15.37
CA ALA A 220 -0.62 -1.10 14.58
C ALA A 220 -1.29 0.10 15.27
N ARG A 221 -2.47 -0.08 15.88
CA ARG A 221 -3.17 0.97 16.63
C ARG A 221 -2.42 1.44 17.87
N SER A 222 -1.66 0.57 18.52
CA SER A 222 -0.90 0.89 19.73
C SER A 222 0.51 1.43 19.47
N ALA A 223 1.03 1.25 18.26
CA ALA A 223 2.38 1.69 17.91
C ALA A 223 2.39 3.15 17.41
N PRO A 224 3.39 3.96 17.80
CA PRO A 224 3.58 5.27 17.20
C PRO A 224 3.99 5.12 15.73
N ILE A 225 3.50 6.02 14.88
CA ILE A 225 3.95 6.10 13.49
C ILE A 225 5.16 7.03 13.40
N VAL A 226 6.30 6.43 13.05
CA VAL A 226 7.55 7.14 12.79
C VAL A 226 7.80 7.15 11.29
N THR A 227 8.01 8.35 10.73
CA THR A 227 8.39 8.52 9.34
C THR A 227 9.77 7.91 9.09
N VAL A 228 9.84 6.99 8.12
CA VAL A 228 11.07 6.35 7.68
C VAL A 228 11.54 6.99 6.39
N GLU A 229 12.62 7.77 6.45
CA GLU A 229 13.38 8.19 5.28
C GLU A 229 14.74 7.46 5.30
N PRO A 230 14.94 6.39 4.50
CA PRO A 230 16.17 5.61 4.57
C PRO A 230 17.42 6.42 4.21
N GLU A 231 18.48 6.28 5.00
CA GLU A 231 19.78 6.91 4.74
C GLU A 231 20.77 5.89 4.21
N PHE A 232 21.51 6.23 3.16
CA PHE A 232 22.60 5.38 2.69
C PHE A 232 23.76 5.38 3.69
N VAL A 233 24.21 4.20 4.11
CA VAL A 233 25.38 4.05 4.99
C VAL A 233 26.63 3.75 4.16
N ARG A 234 26.61 2.65 3.42
CA ARG A 234 27.73 2.21 2.57
C ARG A 234 27.28 1.15 1.55
N ALA A 235 28.08 1.01 0.49
CA ALA A 235 27.98 -0.11 -0.42
C ALA A 235 28.64 -1.35 0.20
N VAL A 236 28.04 -2.52 0.01
CA VAL A 236 28.56 -3.81 0.48
C VAL A 236 28.37 -4.87 -0.61
N GLU A 237 29.00 -6.03 -0.45
CA GLU A 237 28.77 -7.14 -1.37
C GLU A 237 27.29 -7.56 -1.36
N GLY A 238 26.66 -7.57 -2.53
CA GLY A 238 25.25 -7.95 -2.68
C GLY A 238 24.22 -6.86 -2.36
N GLY A 239 24.62 -5.59 -2.18
CA GLY A 239 23.70 -4.46 -2.16
C GLY A 239 24.19 -3.23 -1.39
N ARG A 240 23.25 -2.49 -0.79
CA ARG A 240 23.55 -1.30 0.02
C ARG A 240 23.06 -1.45 1.45
N GLU A 241 23.85 -1.00 2.42
CA GLU A 241 23.36 -0.84 3.79
C GLU A 241 22.62 0.49 3.91
N LEU A 242 21.37 0.41 4.37
CA LEU A 242 20.52 1.56 4.65
C LEU A 242 20.27 1.64 6.16
N ARG A 243 20.26 2.87 6.67
CA ARG A 243 19.83 3.17 8.03
C ARG A 243 18.39 3.67 8.04
N ILE A 244 17.59 3.17 8.97
CA ILE A 244 16.24 3.65 9.28
C ILE A 244 16.11 3.89 10.79
N PRO A 245 15.19 4.74 11.26
CA PRO A 245 15.05 5.03 12.69
C PRO A 245 14.69 3.78 13.51
N LEU A 246 15.40 3.51 14.61
CA LEU A 246 15.09 2.40 15.53
C LEU A 246 13.63 2.46 16.02
N ALA A 247 13.17 3.66 16.32
CA ALA A 247 11.81 3.93 16.82
C ALA A 247 10.70 3.54 15.83
N ALA A 248 11.01 3.35 14.54
CA ALA A 248 10.04 2.86 13.56
C ALA A 248 9.68 1.38 13.75
N GLY A 249 10.36 0.69 14.66
CA GLY A 249 9.94 -0.61 15.17
C GLY A 249 10.33 -1.79 14.28
N TYR A 250 11.35 -1.66 13.43
CA TYR A 250 11.79 -2.74 12.53
C TYR A 250 12.83 -3.70 13.14
N GLY A 251 13.15 -3.56 14.43
CA GLY A 251 14.03 -4.49 15.17
C GLY A 251 15.52 -4.26 14.98
N GLY A 252 15.89 -3.10 14.42
CA GLY A 252 17.27 -2.69 14.18
C GLY A 252 17.29 -1.33 13.47
N GLU A 253 18.49 -0.83 13.22
CA GLU A 253 18.70 0.46 12.54
C GLU A 253 19.33 0.32 11.16
N VAL A 254 20.23 -0.65 10.98
CA VAL A 254 20.97 -0.84 9.71
C VAL A 254 20.54 -2.15 9.06
N PHE A 255 20.15 -2.07 7.80
CA PHE A 255 19.64 -3.20 7.04
C PHE A 255 20.26 -3.25 5.64
N LEU A 256 20.50 -4.45 5.15
CA LEU A 256 20.92 -4.68 3.76
C LEU A 256 19.72 -4.59 2.82
N ALA A 257 19.76 -3.64 1.89
CA ALA A 257 18.85 -3.51 0.75
C ALA A 257 19.48 -4.20 -0.48
N ARG A 258 18.99 -5.39 -0.81
CA ARG A 258 19.48 -6.23 -1.92
C ARG A 258 18.91 -5.84 -3.28
N ASP A 259 17.80 -5.11 -3.27
CA ASP A 259 17.13 -4.56 -4.45
C ASP A 259 17.84 -3.30 -4.99
N LEU A 260 18.82 -2.77 -4.24
CA LEU A 260 19.69 -1.69 -4.65
C LEU A 260 21.07 -2.25 -5.03
N PRO A 261 21.55 -2.05 -6.27
CA PRO A 261 22.92 -2.43 -6.61
C PRO A 261 23.92 -1.63 -5.75
N ALA A 262 25.08 -2.22 -5.46
CA ALA A 262 26.15 -1.62 -4.66
C ALA A 262 26.45 -0.17 -5.11
#